data_AF-A0A561BXF2-F1
#
_entry.id   AF-A0A561BXF2-F1
#
_cell.length_a   1.000
_cell.length_b   1.000
_cell.length_c   1.000
_cell.angle_alpha   90.00
_cell.angle_beta   90.00
_cell.angle_gamma   90.00
#
_symmetry.space_group_name_H-M   'P 1'
#
loop_
_entity.id
_entity.type
_entity.pdbx_description
1 polymer ?
#
loop_
_entity_poly.entity_id
_entity_poly.type
_entity_poly.pdbx_seq_one_letter_code
_entity_poly.pdbx_strand_id
1 'polypeptide(L)'
;MVALTVTSDNPLVEEAFSWARKRALGWVQTDVAKGNLPSYWAGYPSRDMFYSRDVCHQAVGAHLLGLDAENFAMLRHFARSATAARKWYPLWAFHFDGTPAALDYRGDDDFVREIPAVFDLTWRSLEQYAWTGDRAWIDDPDLAAYYRRSVEDFVAGHDGDGDGIPEASGTGDIFVGTATYNEHSEAPLTVASDGLALHYAALLAVARLHGDSYREQAERIQRRYLDGWWSESLGRFARGRSVSGELDFAWGLEASWIAPMTGLTGDGPRTEAYLDFVEQQLELAPPANIEAFSYLPEVFFRHRRDESAWRWLRHLIDSRDDYPEISFTVVQHLVAGLLGLRPDAATATLTIDSHLPAAVGRLTADHVRVGAWDLRISQTGRHTTELTVHSGPGPLTVRVGTAGRTTLTPGETARVTSQTKDPS
;
A
#
# COMPACT_ATOMS: atom_id res chain seq x y z
N MET A 1 -6.04 14.53 -21.11
CA MET A 1 -6.15 13.06 -21.04
C MET A 1 -7.61 12.68 -21.03
N VAL A 2 -7.96 11.52 -21.60
CA VAL A 2 -9.30 10.94 -21.43
C VAL A 2 -9.40 10.38 -20.01
N ALA A 3 -10.55 10.53 -19.36
CA ALA A 3 -10.73 10.10 -17.98
C ALA A 3 -10.91 8.57 -17.89
N LEU A 4 -10.35 7.98 -16.83
CA LEU A 4 -10.63 6.60 -16.43
C LEU A 4 -12.14 6.38 -16.27
N THR A 5 -12.63 5.27 -16.83
CA THR A 5 -14.02 4.84 -16.72
C THR A 5 -14.11 3.38 -16.28
N VAL A 6 -15.19 3.04 -15.59
CA VAL A 6 -15.49 1.68 -15.12
C VAL A 6 -16.92 1.33 -15.50
N THR A 7 -17.10 0.14 -16.08
CA THR A 7 -18.41 -0.44 -16.40
C THR A 7 -18.47 -1.89 -15.92
N SER A 8 -19.61 -2.35 -15.43
CA SER A 8 -19.77 -3.68 -14.86
C SER A 8 -21.17 -4.24 -15.11
N ASP A 9 -21.35 -5.56 -14.92
CA ASP A 9 -22.69 -6.13 -14.77
C ASP A 9 -23.28 -5.92 -13.36
N ASN A 10 -22.49 -5.37 -12.42
CA ASN A 10 -22.92 -5.01 -11.09
C ASN A 10 -23.04 -3.46 -10.96
N PRO A 11 -24.26 -2.90 -10.85
CA PRO A 11 -24.48 -1.46 -10.71
C PRO A 11 -23.78 -0.83 -9.51
N LEU A 12 -23.59 -1.57 -8.41
CA LEU A 12 -22.88 -1.07 -7.22
C LEU A 12 -21.46 -0.64 -7.57
N VAL A 13 -20.78 -1.39 -8.46
CA VAL A 13 -19.40 -1.08 -8.88
C VAL A 13 -19.34 0.24 -9.63
N GLU A 14 -20.26 0.48 -10.56
CA GLU A 14 -20.31 1.72 -11.35
C GLU A 14 -20.65 2.94 -10.47
N GLU A 15 -21.65 2.80 -9.60
CA GLU A 15 -22.07 3.84 -8.66
C GLU A 15 -20.97 4.17 -7.65
N ALA A 16 -20.30 3.15 -7.12
CA ALA A 16 -19.18 3.29 -6.20
C ALA A 16 -18.01 4.01 -6.86
N PHE A 17 -17.59 3.59 -8.06
CA PHE A 17 -16.51 4.24 -8.79
C PHE A 17 -16.83 5.71 -9.10
N SER A 18 -18.04 6.00 -9.57
CA SER A 18 -18.47 7.37 -9.89
C SER A 18 -18.39 8.30 -8.67
N TRP A 19 -18.89 7.84 -7.52
CA TRP A 19 -18.78 8.59 -6.26
C TRP A 19 -17.33 8.73 -5.80
N ALA A 20 -16.58 7.63 -5.74
CA ALA A 20 -15.24 7.60 -5.20
C ALA A 20 -14.31 8.52 -6.01
N ARG A 21 -14.37 8.42 -7.34
CA ARG A 21 -13.66 9.33 -8.26
C ARG A 21 -14.01 10.79 -8.00
N LYS A 22 -15.30 11.12 -7.91
CA LYS A 22 -15.73 12.51 -7.66
C LYS A 22 -15.24 13.00 -6.29
N ARG A 23 -15.30 12.15 -5.27
CA ARG A 23 -14.92 12.48 -3.90
C ARG A 23 -13.41 12.69 -3.79
N ALA A 24 -12.62 11.75 -4.30
CA ALA A 24 -11.15 11.80 -4.33
C ALA A 24 -10.63 13.07 -5.05
N LEU A 25 -11.15 13.36 -6.24
CA LEU A 25 -10.78 14.58 -6.98
C LEU A 25 -11.20 15.87 -6.25
N GLY A 26 -12.23 15.81 -5.39
CA GLY A 26 -12.65 16.94 -4.55
C GLY A 26 -11.68 17.25 -3.40
N TRP A 27 -10.74 16.35 -3.10
CA TRP A 27 -9.72 16.56 -2.06
C TRP A 27 -8.45 17.23 -2.58
N VAL A 28 -8.30 17.38 -3.89
CA VAL A 28 -7.11 18.00 -4.51
C VAL A 28 -6.99 19.46 -4.05
N GLN A 29 -5.79 19.81 -3.57
CA GLN A 29 -5.43 21.13 -3.06
C GLN A 29 -4.46 21.87 -3.99
N THR A 30 -3.98 21.21 -5.04
CA THR A 30 -3.21 21.83 -6.13
C THR A 30 -3.97 23.05 -6.66
N ASP A 31 -3.31 24.21 -6.67
CA ASP A 31 -3.83 25.50 -7.13
C ASP A 31 -5.08 26.05 -6.41
N VAL A 32 -5.56 25.41 -5.33
CA VAL A 32 -6.68 25.91 -4.52
C VAL A 32 -6.31 27.23 -3.82
N ALA A 33 -5.08 27.32 -3.30
CA ALA A 33 -4.51 28.54 -2.76
C ALA A 33 -3.10 28.77 -3.28
N LYS A 34 -2.72 30.05 -3.43
CA LYS A 34 -1.38 30.43 -3.88
C LYS A 34 -0.35 29.95 -2.87
N GLY A 35 0.61 29.15 -3.34
CA GLY A 35 1.69 28.61 -2.51
C GLY A 35 1.47 27.17 -2.08
N ASN A 36 0.29 26.59 -2.34
CA ASN A 36 0.09 25.16 -2.16
C ASN A 36 1.06 24.38 -3.06
N LEU A 37 1.63 23.32 -2.50
CA LEU A 37 2.26 22.25 -3.25
C LEU A 37 1.19 21.54 -4.10
N PRO A 38 1.58 20.84 -5.18
CA PRO A 38 0.75 19.78 -5.73
C PRO A 38 0.46 18.77 -4.61
N SER A 39 -0.78 18.72 -4.14
CA SER A 39 -1.16 17.86 -3.03
C SER A 39 -2.65 17.60 -3.03
N TYR A 40 -3.08 16.64 -2.23
CA TYR A 40 -4.47 16.42 -1.86
C TYR A 40 -4.57 16.21 -0.35
N TRP A 41 -5.79 16.32 0.17
CA TRP A 41 -6.07 16.07 1.57
C TRP A 41 -5.79 14.61 1.92
N ALA A 42 -4.93 14.38 2.92
CA ALA A 42 -4.61 13.02 3.36
C ALA A 42 -4.58 12.98 4.89
N GLY A 43 -5.74 12.74 5.49
CA GLY A 43 -5.95 12.79 6.94
C GLY A 43 -7.32 13.39 7.28
N TYR A 44 -7.56 13.72 8.55
CA TYR A 44 -8.84 14.26 8.99
C TYR A 44 -9.31 15.48 8.17
N PRO A 45 -10.58 15.53 7.72
CA PRO A 45 -11.15 16.67 6.99
C PRO A 45 -11.12 18.01 7.73
N SER A 46 -10.91 17.99 9.05
CA SER A 46 -10.79 19.19 9.89
C SER A 46 -9.36 19.73 10.00
N ARG A 47 -8.39 19.06 9.38
CA ARG A 47 -6.97 19.37 9.46
C ARG A 47 -6.44 19.63 8.06
N ASP A 48 -6.12 20.88 7.75
CA ASP A 48 -5.63 21.34 6.44
C ASP A 48 -4.18 20.87 6.18
N MET A 49 -4.00 19.57 5.98
CA MET A 49 -2.72 18.90 5.90
C MET A 49 -2.78 17.55 5.17
N PHE A 50 -1.60 17.01 4.88
CA PHE A 50 -1.41 15.64 4.41
C PHE A 50 -0.45 14.90 5.35
N TYR A 51 -0.84 13.69 5.74
CA TYR A 51 -0.16 12.79 6.66
C TYR A 51 0.57 11.67 5.91
N SER A 52 1.74 11.25 6.41
CA SER A 52 2.61 10.31 5.70
C SER A 52 1.94 8.97 5.44
N ARG A 53 1.26 8.42 6.45
CA ARG A 53 0.52 7.15 6.38
C ARG A 53 -0.62 7.23 5.36
N ASP A 54 -1.42 8.27 5.45
CA ASP A 54 -2.57 8.47 4.56
C ASP A 54 -2.15 8.63 3.09
N VAL A 55 -1.07 9.37 2.81
CA VAL A 55 -0.54 9.50 1.44
C VAL A 55 -0.12 8.13 0.89
N CYS A 56 0.53 7.29 1.70
CA CYS A 56 0.93 5.94 1.30
C CYS A 56 -0.25 5.10 0.78
N HIS A 57 -1.40 5.11 1.47
CA HIS A 57 -2.56 4.32 1.05
C HIS A 57 -3.37 4.95 -0.08
N GLN A 58 -3.32 6.27 -0.22
CA GLN A 58 -4.04 6.98 -1.27
C GLN A 58 -3.33 6.90 -2.63
N ALA A 59 -2.02 6.65 -2.63
CA ALA A 59 -1.15 6.86 -3.78
C ALA A 59 -1.57 6.11 -5.06
N VAL A 60 -1.94 4.83 -4.98
CA VAL A 60 -2.37 4.08 -6.18
C VAL A 60 -3.72 4.57 -6.70
N GLY A 61 -4.67 4.85 -5.81
CA GLY A 61 -5.94 5.46 -6.18
C GLY A 61 -5.75 6.83 -6.85
N ALA A 62 -4.83 7.64 -6.32
CA ALA A 62 -4.45 8.93 -6.87
C ALA A 62 -3.79 8.81 -8.25
N HIS A 63 -2.87 7.85 -8.44
CA HIS A 63 -2.27 7.54 -9.75
C HIS A 63 -3.33 7.24 -10.81
N LEU A 64 -4.27 6.35 -10.49
CA LEU A 64 -5.38 5.97 -11.39
C LEU A 64 -6.27 7.16 -11.78
N LEU A 65 -6.29 8.22 -10.96
CA LEU A 65 -7.00 9.47 -11.21
C LEU A 65 -6.15 10.54 -11.91
N GLY A 66 -4.88 10.23 -12.21
CA GLY A 66 -3.94 11.13 -12.88
C GLY A 66 -3.27 12.16 -11.96
N LEU A 67 -3.15 11.85 -10.67
CA LEU A 67 -2.58 12.72 -9.64
C LEU A 67 -1.11 12.39 -9.30
N ASP A 68 -0.34 12.03 -10.34
CA ASP A 68 1.07 11.64 -10.19
C ASP A 68 1.95 12.78 -9.67
N ALA A 69 1.64 14.02 -10.08
CA ALA A 69 2.37 15.20 -9.63
C ALA A 69 2.16 15.47 -8.13
N GLU A 70 0.94 15.28 -7.63
CA GLU A 70 0.58 15.37 -6.23
C GLU A 70 1.27 14.27 -5.41
N ASN A 71 1.20 13.01 -5.86
CA ASN A 71 1.90 11.91 -5.22
C ASN A 71 3.40 12.20 -5.11
N PHE A 72 4.03 12.60 -6.22
CA PHE A 72 5.45 12.88 -6.28
C PHE A 72 5.85 14.01 -5.33
N ALA A 73 5.12 15.12 -5.34
CA ALA A 73 5.41 16.27 -4.50
C ALA A 73 5.29 15.93 -3.00
N MET A 74 4.22 15.25 -2.56
CA MET A 74 4.03 14.91 -1.15
C MET A 74 5.04 13.86 -0.66
N LEU A 75 5.26 12.76 -1.40
CA LEU A 75 6.20 11.72 -1.02
C LEU A 75 7.64 12.23 -0.98
N ARG A 76 8.03 13.07 -1.95
CA ARG A 76 9.34 13.76 -1.92
C ARG A 76 9.48 14.67 -0.71
N HIS A 77 8.42 15.36 -0.31
CA HIS A 77 8.44 16.26 0.83
C HIS A 77 8.67 15.51 2.15
N PHE A 78 8.04 14.35 2.32
CA PHE A 78 8.34 13.43 3.43
C PHE A 78 9.77 12.91 3.38
N ALA A 79 10.24 12.41 2.22
CA ALA A 79 11.60 11.91 2.04
C ALA A 79 12.66 12.93 2.43
N ARG A 80 12.51 14.19 1.99
CA ARG A 80 13.43 15.30 2.32
C ARG A 80 13.47 15.63 3.81
N SER A 81 12.40 15.34 4.53
CA SER A 81 12.28 15.68 5.95
C SER A 81 13.05 14.73 6.87
N ALA A 82 13.34 13.52 6.40
CA ALA A 82 14.17 12.55 7.10
C ALA A 82 15.64 12.97 7.07
N THR A 83 16.13 13.47 8.21
CA THR A 83 17.49 13.99 8.34
C THR A 83 18.21 13.33 9.51
N ALA A 84 19.54 13.42 9.55
CA ALA A 84 20.35 12.90 10.66
C ALA A 84 19.93 13.50 12.02
N ALA A 85 19.56 14.79 12.08
CA ALA A 85 19.07 15.43 13.30
C ALA A 85 17.77 14.81 13.81
N ARG A 86 16.92 14.33 12.90
CA ARG A 86 15.68 13.60 13.18
C ARG A 86 15.87 12.09 13.24
N LYS A 87 17.13 11.63 13.31
CA LYS A 87 17.50 10.20 13.30
C LYS A 87 16.86 9.47 12.11
N TRP A 88 16.78 10.13 10.96
CA TRP A 88 16.19 9.59 9.72
C TRP A 88 14.70 9.22 9.78
N TYR A 89 13.97 9.60 10.83
CA TYR A 89 12.51 9.61 10.76
C TYR A 89 12.03 10.73 9.82
N PRO A 90 11.10 10.45 8.91
CA PRO A 90 10.34 11.49 8.22
C PRO A 90 9.39 12.18 9.21
N LEU A 91 8.97 13.40 8.89
CA LEU A 91 7.91 14.07 9.61
C LEU A 91 6.55 13.43 9.32
N TRP A 92 5.65 13.50 10.30
CA TRP A 92 4.33 12.87 10.21
C TRP A 92 3.36 13.60 9.27
N ALA A 93 3.38 14.93 9.26
CA ALA A 93 2.43 15.72 8.48
C ALA A 93 2.95 17.09 8.06
N PHE A 94 2.37 17.61 6.97
CA PHE A 94 2.62 18.94 6.46
C PHE A 94 1.33 19.63 6.06
N HIS A 95 1.27 20.94 6.22
CA HIS A 95 0.26 21.76 5.58
C HIS A 95 0.43 21.74 4.05
N PHE A 96 -0.63 22.14 3.32
CA PHE A 96 -0.61 22.13 1.86
C PHE A 96 0.45 23.05 1.24
N ASP A 97 0.95 24.06 1.95
CA ASP A 97 2.07 24.91 1.53
C ASP A 97 3.46 24.29 1.79
N GLY A 98 3.50 23.07 2.35
CA GLY A 98 4.71 22.34 2.69
C GLY A 98 5.33 22.72 4.04
N THR A 99 4.69 23.56 4.84
CA THR A 99 5.19 23.82 6.20
C THR A 99 4.91 22.62 7.12
N PRO A 100 5.85 22.22 8.01
CA PRO A 100 5.59 21.16 8.99
C PRO A 100 4.37 21.46 9.86
N ALA A 101 3.52 20.46 10.09
CA ALA A 101 2.36 20.60 10.97
C ALA A 101 2.82 20.72 12.44
N ALA A 102 2.63 21.88 13.06
CA ALA A 102 3.07 22.15 14.43
C ALA A 102 2.34 21.30 15.49
N LEU A 103 1.22 20.67 15.13
CA LEU A 103 0.52 19.69 15.95
C LEU A 103 1.42 18.48 16.26
N ASP A 104 2.17 18.04 15.25
CA ASP A 104 2.91 16.78 15.23
C ASP A 104 4.44 17.00 15.23
N TYR A 105 4.90 18.25 15.12
CA TYR A 105 6.32 18.63 15.11
C TYR A 105 6.58 19.91 15.92
N ARG A 106 7.35 19.78 17.02
CA ARG A 106 7.76 20.90 17.90
C ARG A 106 9.26 21.16 17.87
N GLY A 107 10.03 20.24 17.28
CA GLY A 107 11.48 20.32 17.08
C GLY A 107 12.04 18.94 16.76
N ASP A 108 13.32 18.86 16.39
CA ASP A 108 13.95 17.59 15.99
C ASP A 108 14.06 16.57 17.14
N ASP A 109 13.82 16.99 18.39
CA ASP A 109 13.77 16.11 19.56
C ASP A 109 12.34 15.74 19.98
N ASP A 110 11.32 16.51 19.59
CA ASP A 110 9.91 16.37 20.03
C ASP A 110 8.96 16.42 18.82
N PHE A 111 8.70 15.25 18.24
CA PHE A 111 7.80 15.08 17.10
C PHE A 111 7.28 13.64 16.99
N VAL A 112 6.14 13.47 16.33
CA VAL A 112 5.50 12.18 16.05
C VAL A 112 6.41 11.31 15.19
N ARG A 113 6.69 10.08 15.64
CA ARG A 113 7.57 9.12 14.98
C ARG A 113 6.99 7.72 15.04
N GLU A 114 6.91 7.08 13.88
CA GLU A 114 6.51 5.68 13.78
C GLU A 114 7.49 4.96 12.86
N ILE A 115 8.07 3.86 13.34
CA ILE A 115 8.95 2.99 12.55
C ILE A 115 8.31 2.57 11.21
N PRO A 116 7.05 2.07 11.16
CA PRO A 116 6.43 1.67 9.90
C PRO A 116 6.39 2.77 8.83
N ALA A 117 6.19 4.05 9.21
CA ALA A 117 6.14 5.18 8.27
C ALA A 117 7.42 5.30 7.43
N VAL A 118 8.58 5.00 8.03
CA VAL A 118 9.88 5.09 7.36
C VAL A 118 9.93 4.18 6.13
N PHE A 119 9.48 2.95 6.32
CA PHE A 119 9.54 1.90 5.30
C PHE A 119 8.37 1.99 4.32
N ASP A 120 7.18 2.34 4.79
CA ASP A 120 5.99 2.47 3.95
C ASP A 120 6.18 3.56 2.89
N LEU A 121 6.69 4.73 3.28
CA LEU A 121 7.04 5.80 2.33
C LEU A 121 8.03 5.33 1.27
N THR A 122 9.01 4.50 1.64
CA THR A 122 9.97 3.92 0.69
C THR A 122 9.28 2.96 -0.28
N TRP A 123 8.50 2.02 0.26
CA TRP A 123 7.81 1.01 -0.52
C TRP A 123 6.78 1.63 -1.48
N ARG A 124 5.93 2.53 -1.00
CA ARG A 124 4.88 3.17 -1.80
C ARG A 124 5.44 4.15 -2.83
N SER A 125 6.55 4.83 -2.56
CA SER A 125 7.23 5.64 -3.58
C SER A 125 7.79 4.79 -4.73
N LEU A 126 8.38 3.63 -4.42
CA LEU A 126 8.87 2.70 -5.45
C LEU A 126 7.72 1.94 -6.15
N GLU A 127 6.56 1.81 -5.51
CA GLU A 127 5.34 1.37 -6.16
C GLU A 127 4.84 2.41 -7.18
N GLN A 128 4.91 3.71 -6.86
CA GLN A 128 4.60 4.77 -7.84
C GLN A 128 5.54 4.70 -9.06
N TYR A 129 6.81 4.37 -8.88
CA TYR A 129 7.72 4.10 -10.00
C TYR A 129 7.27 2.90 -10.84
N ALA A 130 6.80 1.82 -10.22
CA ALA A 130 6.31 0.64 -10.93
C ALA A 130 5.04 0.96 -11.76
N TRP A 131 4.17 1.84 -11.26
CA TRP A 131 2.99 2.32 -11.98
C TRP A 131 3.33 3.29 -13.11
N THR A 132 4.19 4.27 -12.87
CA THR A 132 4.44 5.39 -13.79
C THR A 132 5.59 5.12 -14.78
N GLY A 133 6.57 4.31 -14.39
CA GLY A 133 7.85 4.21 -15.10
C GLY A 133 8.63 5.54 -15.16
N ASP A 134 8.20 6.56 -14.42
CA ASP A 134 8.83 7.87 -14.43
C ASP A 134 10.12 7.83 -13.60
N ARG A 135 11.24 8.08 -14.27
CA ARG A 135 12.54 8.08 -13.63
C ARG A 135 12.70 9.14 -12.55
N ALA A 136 11.87 10.18 -12.51
CA ALA A 136 11.88 11.15 -11.41
C ALA A 136 11.80 10.47 -10.04
N TRP A 137 11.04 9.37 -9.92
CA TRP A 137 10.93 8.61 -8.66
C TRP A 137 12.24 8.00 -8.17
N ILE A 138 13.19 7.72 -9.06
CA ILE A 138 14.46 7.06 -8.73
C ILE A 138 15.69 7.96 -8.94
N ASP A 139 15.55 9.05 -9.70
CA ASP A 139 16.62 9.98 -10.03
C ASP A 139 16.52 11.30 -9.21
N ASP A 140 15.37 11.60 -8.58
CA ASP A 140 15.26 12.75 -7.66
C ASP A 140 16.18 12.56 -6.45
N PRO A 141 17.03 13.55 -6.12
CA PRO A 141 18.05 13.39 -5.10
C PRO A 141 17.48 13.18 -3.68
N ASP A 142 16.31 13.73 -3.36
CA ASP A 142 15.71 13.59 -2.05
C ASP A 142 15.15 12.16 -1.89
N LEU A 143 14.41 11.68 -2.89
CA LEU A 143 13.84 10.32 -2.91
C LEU A 143 14.93 9.24 -2.99
N ALA A 144 15.87 9.36 -3.91
CA ALA A 144 16.94 8.37 -4.13
C ALA A 144 17.89 8.24 -2.92
N ALA A 145 18.11 9.35 -2.20
CA ALA A 145 18.83 9.30 -0.93
C ALA A 145 17.98 8.62 0.15
N TYR A 146 16.71 8.99 0.27
CA TYR A 146 15.81 8.46 1.30
C TYR A 146 15.67 6.94 1.23
N TYR A 147 15.51 6.35 0.04
CA TYR A 147 15.32 4.89 -0.09
C TYR A 147 16.47 4.06 0.48
N ARG A 148 17.71 4.55 0.38
CA ARG A 148 18.87 3.87 0.97
C ARG A 148 18.97 4.17 2.45
N ARG A 149 18.79 5.43 2.85
CA ARG A 149 18.88 5.83 4.26
C ARG A 149 17.82 5.18 5.14
N SER A 150 16.62 4.93 4.61
CA SER A 150 15.54 4.28 5.34
C SER A 150 15.85 2.82 5.70
N VAL A 151 16.59 2.10 4.85
CA VAL A 151 16.96 0.69 5.08
C VAL A 151 18.41 0.49 5.55
N GLU A 152 19.22 1.55 5.56
CA GLU A 152 20.62 1.53 6.01
C GLU A 152 20.79 2.37 7.28
N ASP A 153 20.90 3.69 7.13
CA ASP A 153 21.23 4.60 8.24
C ASP A 153 20.19 4.59 9.35
N PHE A 154 18.90 4.50 8.99
CA PHE A 154 17.81 4.40 9.94
C PHE A 154 17.88 3.07 10.71
N VAL A 155 18.05 1.94 10.01
CA VAL A 155 18.17 0.62 10.65
C VAL A 155 19.39 0.61 11.58
N ALA A 156 20.57 0.99 11.09
CA ALA A 156 21.78 1.03 11.91
C ALA A 156 21.69 1.96 13.14
N GLY A 157 20.87 3.02 13.07
CA GLY A 157 20.64 3.93 14.18
C GLY A 157 19.63 3.46 15.22
N HIS A 158 18.83 2.43 14.90
CA HIS A 158 17.73 1.95 15.73
C HIS A 158 17.76 0.45 15.99
N ASP A 159 18.73 -0.29 15.48
CA ASP A 159 18.95 -1.73 15.68
C ASP A 159 19.96 -1.94 16.83
N GLY A 160 19.45 -1.95 18.05
CA GLY A 160 20.24 -2.00 19.29
C GLY A 160 20.90 -3.36 19.52
N ASP A 161 20.26 -4.45 19.07
CA ASP A 161 20.80 -5.80 19.22
C ASP A 161 21.63 -6.29 18.02
N GLY A 162 21.63 -5.53 16.92
CA GLY A 162 22.45 -5.78 15.73
C GLY A 162 21.91 -6.90 14.86
N ASP A 163 20.64 -7.26 15.01
CA ASP A 163 20.02 -8.32 14.24
C ASP A 163 19.53 -7.86 12.86
N GLY A 164 19.49 -6.55 12.60
CA GLY A 164 19.00 -5.91 11.39
C GLY A 164 17.55 -5.43 11.45
N ILE A 165 16.93 -5.41 12.64
CA ILE A 165 15.55 -4.96 12.86
C ILE A 165 15.57 -3.74 13.78
N PRO A 166 15.04 -2.59 13.35
CA PRO A 166 14.99 -1.41 14.21
C PRO A 166 13.97 -1.60 15.34
N GLU A 167 14.32 -1.15 16.54
CA GLU A 167 13.45 -1.15 17.71
C GLU A 167 13.00 0.26 18.12
N ALA A 168 11.76 0.33 18.59
CA ALA A 168 11.22 1.49 19.27
C ALA A 168 11.54 1.43 20.77
N SER A 169 11.39 2.58 21.44
CA SER A 169 11.58 2.70 22.90
C SER A 169 10.63 1.83 23.73
N GLY A 170 9.51 1.36 23.14
CA GLY A 170 8.48 0.61 23.85
C GLY A 170 7.74 1.43 24.92
N THR A 171 7.72 2.76 24.79
CA THR A 171 6.98 3.64 25.71
C THR A 171 5.48 3.72 25.40
N GLY A 172 5.10 3.45 24.14
CA GLY A 172 3.75 3.68 23.63
C GLY A 172 3.46 5.15 23.32
N ASP A 173 4.40 6.06 23.56
CA ASP A 173 4.27 7.47 23.22
C ASP A 173 4.78 7.72 21.80
N ILE A 174 3.85 8.09 20.92
CA ILE A 174 4.14 8.39 19.52
C ILE A 174 5.10 9.58 19.33
N PHE A 175 5.19 10.50 20.29
CA PHE A 175 6.19 11.58 20.26
C PHE A 175 7.59 11.10 20.65
N VAL A 176 7.72 9.95 21.31
CA VAL A 176 9.03 9.31 21.59
C VAL A 176 9.40 8.36 20.46
N GLY A 177 8.42 7.65 19.90
CA GLY A 177 8.56 6.72 18.79
C GLY A 177 7.88 5.39 19.07
N THR A 178 7.02 4.94 18.15
CA THR A 178 6.29 3.66 18.22
C THR A 178 6.79 2.67 17.17
N ALA A 179 6.65 1.37 17.50
CA ALA A 179 7.02 0.28 16.59
C ALA A 179 5.93 -0.04 15.54
N THR A 180 4.72 0.49 15.72
CA THR A 180 3.50 0.12 15.00
C THR A 180 2.68 1.36 14.64
N TYR A 181 1.88 1.26 13.58
CA TYR A 181 0.82 2.23 13.24
C TYR A 181 -0.38 2.16 14.19
N ASN A 182 -0.50 1.10 15.00
CA ASN A 182 -1.54 1.02 16.01
C ASN A 182 -1.17 1.88 17.23
N GLU A 183 -1.62 3.13 17.18
CA GLU A 183 -1.40 4.16 18.20
C GLU A 183 -2.10 3.86 19.55
N HIS A 184 -2.99 2.87 19.61
CA HIS A 184 -3.84 2.58 20.77
C HIS A 184 -3.47 1.28 21.49
N SER A 185 -2.23 0.81 21.36
CA SER A 185 -1.85 -0.46 21.97
C SER A 185 -1.84 -0.39 23.50
N GLU A 186 -2.72 -1.18 24.15
CA GLU A 186 -2.74 -1.37 25.60
C GLU A 186 -1.42 -1.96 26.17
N ALA A 187 -0.58 -2.52 25.30
CA ALA A 187 0.72 -3.08 25.65
C ALA A 187 1.79 -2.63 24.64
N PRO A 188 2.65 -1.66 25.03
CA PRO A 188 3.71 -1.12 24.17
C PRO A 188 4.68 -2.19 23.64
N LEU A 189 5.04 -2.04 22.37
CA LEU A 189 5.92 -2.93 21.64
C LEU A 189 7.26 -2.25 21.33
N THR A 190 8.35 -3.02 21.39
CA THR A 190 9.68 -2.59 20.91
C THR A 190 9.85 -2.91 19.43
N VAL A 191 9.30 -4.04 18.98
CA VAL A 191 9.21 -4.40 17.55
C VAL A 191 7.78 -4.83 17.27
N ALA A 192 7.20 -4.37 16.18
CA ALA A 192 5.87 -4.79 15.76
C ALA A 192 5.89 -5.42 14.37
N SER A 193 4.91 -6.28 14.13
CA SER A 193 4.85 -7.09 12.91
C SER A 193 4.56 -6.24 11.66
N ASP A 194 3.81 -5.15 11.77
CA ASP A 194 3.63 -4.16 10.70
C ASP A 194 4.93 -3.41 10.36
N GLY A 195 5.70 -2.98 11.36
CA GLY A 195 7.02 -2.39 11.14
C GLY A 195 7.97 -3.34 10.40
N LEU A 196 8.00 -4.62 10.80
CA LEU A 196 8.78 -5.66 10.11
C LEU A 196 8.30 -5.92 8.68
N ALA A 197 6.98 -5.96 8.50
CA ALA A 197 6.34 -6.21 7.22
C ALA A 197 6.66 -5.12 6.21
N LEU A 198 6.61 -3.86 6.63
CA LEU A 198 6.95 -2.72 5.79
C LEU A 198 8.46 -2.65 5.53
N HIS A 199 9.30 -2.98 6.52
CA HIS A 199 10.74 -3.12 6.30
C HIS A 199 11.06 -4.18 5.23
N TYR A 200 10.43 -5.35 5.32
CA TYR A 200 10.51 -6.41 4.32
C TYR A 200 10.10 -5.91 2.92
N ALA A 201 8.96 -5.22 2.81
CA ALA A 201 8.47 -4.69 1.54
C ALA A 201 9.41 -3.62 0.94
N ALA A 202 9.91 -2.70 1.78
CA ALA A 202 10.87 -1.68 1.38
C ALA A 202 12.18 -2.29 0.86
N LEU A 203 12.74 -3.28 1.57
CA LEU A 203 13.95 -3.99 1.12
C LEU A 203 13.75 -4.69 -0.23
N LEU A 204 12.60 -5.35 -0.44
CA LEU A 204 12.29 -5.95 -1.74
C LEU A 204 12.17 -4.92 -2.86
N ALA A 205 11.60 -3.75 -2.57
CA ALA A 205 11.49 -2.66 -3.53
C ALA A 205 12.86 -2.06 -3.88
N VAL A 206 13.68 -1.77 -2.86
CA VAL A 206 15.07 -1.27 -3.00
C VAL A 206 15.94 -2.28 -3.74
N ALA A 207 15.77 -3.58 -3.50
CA ALA A 207 16.51 -4.63 -4.19
C ALA A 207 16.34 -4.61 -5.72
N ARG A 208 15.19 -4.12 -6.23
CA ARG A 208 14.97 -3.98 -7.68
C ARG A 208 15.89 -2.94 -8.31
N LEU A 209 16.33 -1.94 -7.53
CA LEU A 209 17.20 -0.86 -7.99
C LEU A 209 18.67 -1.12 -7.69
N HIS A 210 18.96 -1.73 -6.54
CA HIS A 210 20.31 -1.79 -5.99
C HIS A 210 20.88 -3.21 -5.82
N GLY A 211 20.10 -4.25 -6.15
CA GLY A 211 20.58 -5.63 -6.27
C GLY A 211 20.28 -6.53 -5.08
N ASP A 212 20.83 -7.75 -5.13
CA ASP A 212 20.38 -8.89 -4.35
C ASP A 212 20.74 -8.84 -2.85
N SER A 213 21.70 -8.01 -2.43
CA SER A 213 22.04 -7.88 -1.00
C SER A 213 20.86 -7.38 -0.15
N TYR A 214 19.99 -6.51 -0.69
CA TYR A 214 18.76 -6.09 0.00
C TYR A 214 17.68 -7.17 -0.04
N ARG A 215 17.63 -7.96 -1.13
CA ARG A 215 16.73 -9.12 -1.22
C ARG A 215 17.08 -10.17 -0.17
N GLU A 216 18.35 -10.48 0.01
CA GLU A 216 18.84 -11.41 1.03
C GLU A 216 18.51 -10.94 2.46
N GLN A 217 18.50 -9.62 2.70
CA GLN A 217 18.05 -9.05 3.98
C GLN A 217 16.54 -9.25 4.17
N ALA A 218 15.72 -8.96 3.16
CA ALA A 218 14.29 -9.22 3.21
C ALA A 218 13.98 -10.70 3.48
N GLU A 219 14.65 -11.61 2.78
CA GLU A 219 14.50 -13.06 2.97
C GLU A 219 14.95 -13.53 4.36
N ARG A 220 15.88 -12.82 5.01
CA ARG A 220 16.29 -13.10 6.39
C ARG A 220 15.22 -12.66 7.38
N ILE A 221 14.64 -11.47 7.21
CA ILE A 221 13.52 -10.98 8.00
C ILE A 221 12.35 -11.96 7.90
N GLN A 222 11.98 -12.34 6.67
CA GLN A 222 10.88 -13.27 6.45
C GLN A 222 11.12 -14.63 7.10
N ARG A 223 12.31 -15.22 6.94
CA ARG A 223 12.64 -16.49 7.62
C ARG A 223 12.54 -16.38 9.13
N ARG A 224 13.10 -15.34 9.75
CA ARG A 224 12.99 -15.13 11.20
C ARG A 224 11.55 -15.00 11.67
N TYR A 225 10.71 -14.30 10.89
CA TYR A 225 9.30 -14.17 11.20
C TYR A 225 8.59 -15.52 11.13
N LEU A 226 8.77 -16.27 10.03
CA LEU A 226 8.13 -17.57 9.83
C LEU A 226 8.56 -18.63 10.86
N ASP A 227 9.84 -18.63 11.25
CA ASP A 227 10.40 -19.61 12.16
C ASP A 227 10.19 -19.24 13.64
N GLY A 228 10.22 -17.95 13.95
CA GLY A 228 10.27 -17.45 15.33
C GLY A 228 8.99 -16.82 15.85
N TRP A 229 8.10 -16.33 14.97
CA TRP A 229 6.92 -15.54 15.37
C TRP A 229 5.61 -16.32 15.30
N TRP A 230 5.63 -17.58 14.86
CA TRP A 230 4.46 -18.44 14.79
C TRP A 230 4.21 -19.19 16.11
N SER A 231 2.96 -19.21 16.57
CA SER A 231 2.53 -20.09 17.66
C SER A 231 1.64 -21.22 17.14
N GLU A 232 2.13 -22.46 17.24
CA GLU A 232 1.35 -23.65 16.87
C GLU A 232 0.11 -23.85 17.76
N SER A 233 0.21 -23.51 19.05
CA SER A 233 -0.90 -23.69 19.99
C SER A 233 -2.01 -22.66 19.78
N LEU A 234 -1.66 -21.46 19.31
CA LEU A 234 -2.62 -20.38 19.05
C LEU A 234 -3.04 -20.30 17.57
N GLY A 235 -2.33 -20.97 16.67
CA GLY A 235 -2.61 -20.93 15.23
C GLY A 235 -2.45 -19.54 14.62
N ARG A 236 -1.51 -18.72 15.13
CA ARG A 236 -1.33 -17.33 14.68
C ARG A 236 0.10 -16.83 14.86
N PHE A 237 0.44 -15.79 14.09
CA PHE A 237 1.67 -15.04 14.28
C PHE A 237 1.53 -14.00 15.40
N ALA A 238 2.64 -13.68 16.05
CA ALA A 238 2.74 -12.60 17.02
C ALA A 238 2.51 -11.23 16.35
N ARG A 239 1.81 -10.33 17.03
CA ARG A 239 1.66 -8.92 16.63
C ARG A 239 2.93 -8.11 16.88
N GLY A 240 3.80 -8.57 17.78
CA GLY A 240 5.00 -7.83 18.15
C GLY A 240 5.80 -8.50 19.27
N ARG A 241 6.87 -7.82 19.66
CA ARG A 241 7.69 -8.11 20.83
C ARG A 241 7.51 -6.97 21.84
N SER A 242 7.23 -7.33 23.09
CA SER A 242 7.06 -6.39 24.19
C SER A 242 8.41 -5.91 24.75
N VAL A 243 8.37 -4.92 25.65
CA VAL A 243 9.54 -4.41 26.38
C VAL A 243 10.28 -5.47 27.20
N SER A 244 9.62 -6.57 27.58
CA SER A 244 10.29 -7.68 28.28
C SER A 244 11.04 -8.63 27.32
N GLY A 245 10.92 -8.42 26.01
CA GLY A 245 11.47 -9.30 24.98
C GLY A 245 10.55 -10.45 24.59
N GLU A 246 9.41 -10.63 25.26
CA GLU A 246 8.44 -11.69 24.97
C GLU A 246 7.58 -11.35 23.74
N LEU A 247 7.24 -12.38 22.96
CA LEU A 247 6.31 -12.25 21.84
C LEU A 247 4.88 -12.08 22.34
N ASP A 248 4.18 -11.11 21.77
CA ASP A 248 2.78 -10.83 22.02
C ASP A 248 1.93 -11.34 20.87
N PHE A 249 0.95 -12.20 21.18
CA PHE A 249 0.04 -12.82 20.22
C PHE A 249 -1.39 -12.24 20.30
N ALA A 250 -1.61 -11.13 21.00
CA ALA A 250 -2.90 -10.49 21.09
C ALA A 250 -3.35 -9.92 19.73
N TRP A 251 -4.60 -9.45 19.69
CA TRP A 251 -5.11 -8.72 18.54
C TRP A 251 -4.39 -7.38 18.39
N GLY A 252 -3.77 -7.15 17.24
CA GLY A 252 -2.85 -6.04 17.03
C GLY A 252 -3.32 -4.94 16.09
N LEU A 253 -4.54 -5.06 15.54
CA LEU A 253 -5.04 -4.20 14.46
C LEU A 253 -4.07 -4.20 13.25
N GLU A 254 -3.50 -3.05 12.88
CA GLU A 254 -2.55 -2.90 11.77
C GLU A 254 -1.38 -3.88 11.86
N ALA A 255 -0.87 -4.11 13.06
CA ALA A 255 0.18 -5.09 13.35
C ALA A 255 -0.25 -6.54 13.07
N SER A 256 -1.54 -6.83 12.86
CA SER A 256 -2.04 -8.16 12.50
C SER A 256 -2.27 -8.34 11.00
N TRP A 257 -2.68 -7.31 10.26
CA TRP A 257 -3.01 -7.48 8.83
C TRP A 257 -1.97 -6.92 7.85
N ILE A 258 -1.07 -6.02 8.27
CA ILE A 258 0.00 -5.52 7.38
C ILE A 258 1.04 -6.62 7.05
N ALA A 259 1.28 -7.56 7.96
CA ALA A 259 2.14 -8.71 7.71
C ALA A 259 1.65 -9.59 6.54
N PRO A 260 0.39 -10.07 6.53
CA PRO A 260 -0.13 -10.75 5.36
C PRO A 260 -0.25 -9.84 4.14
N MET A 261 -0.54 -8.53 4.29
CA MET A 261 -0.62 -7.57 3.17
C MET A 261 0.69 -7.48 2.35
N THR A 262 1.82 -7.38 3.05
CA THR A 262 3.15 -7.29 2.39
C THR A 262 3.66 -8.65 1.92
N GLY A 263 3.10 -9.73 2.46
CA GLY A 263 3.53 -11.11 2.22
C GLY A 263 4.57 -11.63 3.20
N LEU A 264 4.85 -10.90 4.27
CA LEU A 264 5.78 -11.36 5.31
C LEU A 264 5.39 -12.73 5.88
N THR A 265 4.08 -13.02 5.98
CA THR A 265 3.56 -14.31 6.43
C THR A 265 3.81 -15.46 5.46
N GLY A 266 4.28 -15.19 4.24
CA GLY A 266 4.39 -16.19 3.18
C GLY A 266 3.03 -16.73 2.75
N ASP A 267 3.03 -17.89 2.09
CA ASP A 267 1.83 -18.57 1.61
C ASP A 267 1.63 -19.91 2.36
N GLY A 268 0.43 -20.48 2.26
CA GLY A 268 0.14 -21.84 2.73
C GLY A 268 -0.63 -21.90 4.06
N PRO A 269 -0.73 -23.10 4.68
CA PRO A 269 -1.72 -23.35 5.74
C PRO A 269 -1.61 -22.45 6.97
N ARG A 270 -0.40 -22.05 7.38
CA ARG A 270 -0.22 -21.12 8.51
C ARG A 270 -0.74 -19.73 8.19
N THR A 271 -0.49 -19.23 6.98
CA THR A 271 -1.04 -17.94 6.51
C THR A 271 -2.56 -18.00 6.43
N GLU A 272 -3.12 -19.07 5.87
CA GLU A 272 -4.58 -19.24 5.79
C GLU A 272 -5.23 -19.27 7.18
N ALA A 273 -4.66 -20.01 8.13
CA ALA A 273 -5.13 -20.02 9.51
C ALA A 273 -5.02 -18.63 10.18
N TYR A 274 -3.97 -17.87 9.85
CA TYR A 274 -3.81 -16.51 10.36
C TYR A 274 -4.82 -15.54 9.75
N LEU A 275 -5.15 -15.67 8.46
CA LEU A 275 -6.20 -14.89 7.80
C LEU A 275 -7.58 -15.20 8.40
N ASP A 276 -7.87 -16.47 8.72
CA ASP A 276 -9.10 -16.85 9.44
C ASP A 276 -9.17 -16.17 10.81
N PHE A 277 -8.04 -16.11 11.54
CA PHE A 277 -7.93 -15.38 12.80
C PHE A 277 -8.19 -13.87 12.61
N VAL A 278 -7.60 -13.24 11.59
CA VAL A 278 -7.82 -11.82 11.28
C VAL A 278 -9.29 -11.55 10.98
N GLU A 279 -9.93 -12.34 10.12
CA GLU A 279 -11.36 -12.21 9.81
C GLU A 279 -12.22 -12.37 11.06
N GLN A 280 -11.93 -13.36 11.91
CA GLN A 280 -12.66 -13.56 13.16
C GLN A 280 -12.51 -12.36 14.11
N GLN A 281 -11.31 -11.81 14.25
CA GLN A 281 -11.09 -10.66 15.14
C GLN A 281 -11.76 -9.39 14.62
N LEU A 282 -11.83 -9.18 13.31
CA LEU A 282 -12.56 -8.07 12.73
C LEU A 282 -14.06 -8.11 13.05
N GLU A 283 -14.65 -9.30 13.28
CA GLU A 283 -16.04 -9.41 13.79
C GLU A 283 -16.15 -9.15 15.29
N LEU A 284 -15.19 -9.66 16.07
CA LEU A 284 -15.25 -9.66 17.54
C LEU A 284 -14.82 -8.32 18.14
N ALA A 285 -13.81 -7.70 17.57
CA ALA A 285 -13.17 -6.48 18.02
C ALA A 285 -12.72 -5.64 16.80
N PRO A 286 -13.67 -5.14 15.99
CA PRO A 286 -13.36 -4.28 14.85
C PRO A 286 -12.63 -3.01 15.30
N PRO A 287 -11.77 -2.43 14.44
CA PRO A 287 -11.24 -1.09 14.69
C PRO A 287 -12.36 -0.06 14.78
N ALA A 288 -12.15 0.98 15.60
CA ALA A 288 -13.14 2.05 15.79
C ALA A 288 -13.15 3.06 14.63
N ASN A 289 -12.06 3.11 13.88
CA ASN A 289 -11.77 4.09 12.84
C ASN A 289 -11.87 3.45 11.45
N ILE A 290 -12.44 4.20 10.50
CA ILE A 290 -12.79 3.66 9.17
C ILE A 290 -11.55 3.39 8.30
N GLU A 291 -10.50 4.19 8.48
CA GLU A 291 -9.24 4.10 7.72
C GLU A 291 -8.50 2.78 7.99
N ALA A 292 -8.65 2.17 9.18
CA ALA A 292 -8.10 0.84 9.45
C ALA A 292 -8.68 -0.25 8.53
N PHE A 293 -9.90 -0.09 8.02
CA PHE A 293 -10.51 -1.03 7.08
C PHE A 293 -9.99 -0.89 5.64
N SER A 294 -9.34 0.21 5.29
CA SER A 294 -8.93 0.52 3.92
C SER A 294 -7.84 -0.43 3.37
N TYR A 295 -7.05 -1.01 4.27
CA TYR A 295 -6.03 -2.02 4.00
C TYR A 295 -6.61 -3.38 3.62
N LEU A 296 -7.76 -3.74 4.20
CA LEU A 296 -8.27 -5.10 4.20
C LEU A 296 -8.51 -5.66 2.79
N PRO A 297 -9.05 -4.90 1.81
CA PRO A 297 -9.16 -5.40 0.45
C PRO A 297 -7.79 -5.82 -0.13
N GLU A 298 -6.72 -5.02 0.08
CA GLU A 298 -5.38 -5.36 -0.39
C GLU A 298 -4.84 -6.63 0.28
N VAL A 299 -5.08 -6.78 1.59
CA VAL A 299 -4.70 -7.99 2.34
C VAL A 299 -5.33 -9.23 1.72
N PHE A 300 -6.65 -9.23 1.52
CA PHE A 300 -7.36 -10.42 1.05
C PHE A 300 -7.18 -10.68 -0.45
N PHE A 301 -7.07 -9.63 -1.28
CA PHE A 301 -6.76 -9.81 -2.71
C PHE A 301 -5.40 -10.49 -2.90
N ARG A 302 -4.40 -10.11 -2.12
CA ARG A 302 -3.08 -10.75 -2.20
C ARG A 302 -3.15 -12.27 -2.04
N HIS A 303 -3.98 -12.74 -1.13
CA HIS A 303 -4.14 -14.16 -0.79
C HIS A 303 -5.25 -14.85 -1.58
N ARG A 304 -5.78 -14.21 -2.63
CA ARG A 304 -6.90 -14.72 -3.45
C ARG A 304 -8.17 -15.04 -2.66
N ARG A 305 -8.35 -14.40 -1.50
CA ARG A 305 -9.61 -14.44 -0.73
C ARG A 305 -10.57 -13.41 -1.28
N ASP A 306 -10.95 -13.58 -2.55
CA ASP A 306 -11.65 -12.57 -3.37
C ASP A 306 -12.99 -12.15 -2.74
N GLU A 307 -13.73 -13.09 -2.13
CA GLU A 307 -14.99 -12.80 -1.43
C GLU A 307 -14.78 -11.98 -0.15
N SER A 308 -13.73 -12.26 0.62
CA SER A 308 -13.37 -11.48 1.81
C SER A 308 -12.90 -10.09 1.41
N ALA A 309 -12.06 -9.98 0.37
CA ALA A 309 -11.63 -8.69 -0.18
C ALA A 309 -12.82 -7.85 -0.64
N TRP A 310 -13.76 -8.46 -1.37
CA TRP A 310 -14.99 -7.82 -1.80
C TRP A 310 -15.89 -7.41 -0.64
N ARG A 311 -15.99 -8.23 0.41
CA ARG A 311 -16.75 -7.90 1.62
C ARG A 311 -16.26 -6.60 2.25
N TRP A 312 -14.95 -6.46 2.44
CA TRP A 312 -14.37 -5.26 3.03
C TRP A 312 -14.37 -4.07 2.07
N LEU A 313 -14.22 -4.30 0.76
CA LEU A 313 -14.41 -3.24 -0.23
C LEU A 313 -15.85 -2.70 -0.20
N ARG A 314 -16.86 -3.56 -0.10
CA ARG A 314 -18.25 -3.12 0.08
C ARG A 314 -18.45 -2.34 1.37
N HIS A 315 -17.81 -2.74 2.47
CA HIS A 315 -17.87 -1.97 3.72
C HIS A 315 -17.40 -0.52 3.52
N LEU A 316 -16.29 -0.31 2.81
CA LEU A 316 -15.78 1.02 2.47
C LEU A 316 -16.71 1.78 1.50
N ILE A 317 -17.32 1.08 0.55
CA ILE A 317 -18.28 1.68 -0.39
C ILE A 317 -19.55 2.13 0.33
N ASP A 318 -20.08 1.30 1.23
CA ASP A 318 -21.33 1.52 1.93
C ASP A 318 -21.18 2.59 3.02
N SER A 319 -20.00 2.73 3.63
CA SER A 319 -19.75 3.77 4.64
C SER A 319 -19.92 5.18 4.08
N ARG A 320 -19.52 5.39 2.82
CA ARG A 320 -19.46 6.72 2.17
C ARG A 320 -18.74 7.76 3.02
N ASP A 321 -17.80 7.30 3.84
CA ASP A 321 -17.17 8.12 4.87
C ASP A 321 -16.41 9.30 4.25
N ASP A 322 -16.30 10.39 5.01
CA ASP A 322 -15.63 11.61 4.56
C ASP A 322 -14.14 11.63 4.86
N TYR A 323 -13.59 10.59 5.49
CA TYR A 323 -12.15 10.41 5.58
C TYR A 323 -11.54 10.26 4.17
N PRO A 324 -10.61 11.14 3.72
CA PRO A 324 -10.18 11.21 2.33
C PRO A 324 -9.69 9.89 1.76
N GLU A 325 -8.95 9.11 2.56
CA GLU A 325 -8.37 7.82 2.19
C GLU A 325 -9.38 6.85 1.58
N ILE A 326 -10.63 6.87 2.06
CA ILE A 326 -11.68 5.95 1.63
C ILE A 326 -11.99 6.12 0.15
N SER A 327 -12.08 7.37 -0.32
CA SER A 327 -12.41 7.63 -1.72
C SER A 327 -11.29 7.21 -2.68
N PHE A 328 -10.03 7.36 -2.30
CA PHE A 328 -8.89 6.93 -3.11
C PHE A 328 -8.74 5.40 -3.11
N THR A 329 -8.85 4.77 -1.93
CA THR A 329 -8.71 3.32 -1.80
C THR A 329 -9.86 2.58 -2.48
N VAL A 330 -11.10 3.11 -2.47
CA VAL A 330 -12.20 2.54 -3.27
C VAL A 330 -11.90 2.59 -4.78
N VAL A 331 -11.32 3.69 -5.30
CA VAL A 331 -10.87 3.75 -6.71
C VAL A 331 -9.80 2.69 -6.99
N GLN A 332 -8.77 2.60 -6.13
CA GLN A 332 -7.72 1.59 -6.23
C GLN A 332 -8.29 0.18 -6.27
N HIS A 333 -9.14 -0.17 -5.30
CA HIS A 333 -9.61 -1.54 -5.13
C HIS A 333 -10.61 -1.95 -6.21
N LEU A 334 -11.45 -1.02 -6.71
CA LEU A 334 -12.36 -1.30 -7.82
C LEU A 334 -11.63 -1.50 -9.16
N VAL A 335 -10.44 -0.94 -9.33
CA VAL A 335 -9.70 -1.00 -10.60
C VAL A 335 -8.49 -1.91 -10.49
N ALA A 336 -7.47 -1.54 -9.71
CA ALA A 336 -6.27 -2.34 -9.54
C ALA A 336 -6.52 -3.62 -8.74
N GLY A 337 -7.36 -3.56 -7.70
CA GLY A 337 -7.70 -4.71 -6.85
C GLY A 337 -8.50 -5.78 -7.61
N LEU A 338 -9.72 -5.44 -8.04
CA LEU A 338 -10.62 -6.37 -8.74
C LEU A 338 -10.03 -6.94 -10.03
N LEU A 339 -9.30 -6.12 -10.81
CA LEU A 339 -8.64 -6.59 -12.03
C LEU A 339 -7.31 -7.32 -11.74
N GLY A 340 -6.78 -7.20 -10.52
CA GLY A 340 -5.49 -7.76 -10.07
C GLY A 340 -4.30 -7.26 -10.88
N LEU A 341 -4.17 -5.94 -10.98
CA LEU A 341 -3.12 -5.28 -11.74
C LEU A 341 -1.83 -5.20 -10.94
N ARG A 342 -0.73 -5.67 -11.53
CA ARG A 342 0.63 -5.52 -11.00
C ARG A 342 1.54 -4.98 -12.11
N PRO A 343 1.66 -3.65 -12.22
CA PRO A 343 2.47 -3.04 -13.26
C PRO A 343 3.96 -3.06 -12.93
N ASP A 344 4.77 -3.04 -13.98
CA ASP A 344 6.16 -2.63 -13.95
C ASP A 344 6.41 -1.89 -15.28
N ALA A 345 5.96 -0.64 -15.31
CA ALA A 345 5.96 0.18 -16.51
C ALA A 345 7.39 0.51 -16.97
N ALA A 346 8.35 0.55 -16.05
CA ALA A 346 9.77 0.76 -16.35
C ALA A 346 10.35 -0.35 -17.25
N THR A 347 9.83 -1.58 -17.15
CA THR A 347 10.21 -2.71 -18.01
C THR A 347 9.20 -3.02 -19.11
N ALA A 348 8.20 -2.14 -19.31
CA ALA A 348 7.09 -2.35 -20.23
C ALA A 348 6.33 -3.66 -19.94
N THR A 349 6.10 -3.98 -18.66
CA THR A 349 5.37 -5.19 -18.26
C THR A 349 4.14 -4.91 -17.40
N LEU A 350 3.14 -5.76 -17.54
CA LEU A 350 1.93 -5.77 -16.72
C LEU A 350 1.54 -7.21 -16.39
N THR A 351 1.36 -7.52 -15.12
CA THR A 351 0.71 -8.78 -14.71
C THR A 351 -0.74 -8.49 -14.34
N ILE A 352 -1.64 -9.37 -14.77
CA ILE A 352 -3.08 -9.29 -14.51
C ILE A 352 -3.52 -10.63 -13.92
N ASP A 353 -4.23 -10.60 -12.81
CA ASP A 353 -4.76 -11.78 -12.15
C ASP A 353 -6.14 -11.49 -11.58
N SER A 354 -7.20 -11.84 -12.31
CA SER A 354 -8.57 -11.46 -11.96
C SER A 354 -8.95 -11.87 -10.54
N HIS A 355 -9.48 -10.91 -9.78
CA HIS A 355 -10.03 -11.09 -8.43
C HIS A 355 -11.53 -10.76 -8.37
N LEU A 356 -12.24 -10.87 -9.50
CA LEU A 356 -13.68 -10.68 -9.54
C LEU A 356 -14.40 -11.65 -8.59
N PRO A 357 -15.15 -11.16 -7.59
CA PRO A 357 -15.98 -12.00 -6.73
C PRO A 357 -17.19 -12.53 -7.51
N ALA A 358 -17.90 -13.51 -6.96
CA ALA A 358 -19.11 -14.08 -7.56
C ALA A 358 -20.20 -13.03 -7.85
N ALA A 359 -20.23 -11.94 -7.08
CA ALA A 359 -21.16 -10.82 -7.27
C ALA A 359 -20.83 -9.91 -8.47
N VAL A 360 -19.66 -10.05 -9.09
CA VAL A 360 -19.22 -9.22 -10.24
C VAL A 360 -18.83 -10.15 -11.37
N GLY A 361 -19.77 -10.45 -12.27
CA GLY A 361 -19.53 -11.37 -13.38
C GLY A 361 -18.69 -10.75 -14.49
N ARG A 362 -18.73 -9.43 -14.65
CA ARG A 362 -17.95 -8.69 -15.64
C ARG A 362 -17.54 -7.32 -15.14
N LEU A 363 -16.31 -6.95 -15.42
CA LEU A 363 -15.76 -5.62 -15.16
C LEU A 363 -14.97 -5.15 -16.37
N THR A 364 -15.09 -3.88 -16.73
CA THR A 364 -14.19 -3.22 -17.66
C THR A 364 -13.73 -1.90 -17.06
N ALA A 365 -12.41 -1.71 -16.97
CA ALA A 365 -11.81 -0.41 -16.77
C ALA A 365 -11.20 0.06 -18.10
N ASP A 366 -11.52 1.29 -18.50
CA ASP A 366 -11.02 1.91 -19.71
C ASP A 366 -10.27 3.19 -19.40
N HIS A 367 -9.22 3.46 -20.16
CA HIS A 367 -8.20 4.46 -19.89
C HIS A 367 -7.40 4.26 -18.60
N VAL A 368 -7.07 3.00 -18.29
CA VAL A 368 -6.12 2.67 -17.22
C VAL A 368 -4.72 3.04 -17.68
N ARG A 369 -4.03 3.85 -16.87
CA ARG A 369 -2.65 4.26 -17.13
C ARG A 369 -1.69 3.26 -16.49
N VAL A 370 -0.74 2.79 -17.28
CA VAL A 370 0.47 2.11 -16.82
C VAL A 370 1.59 2.83 -17.54
N GLY A 371 2.32 3.68 -16.83
CA GLY A 371 3.24 4.67 -17.37
C GLY A 371 2.67 5.43 -18.56
N ALA A 372 3.35 5.33 -19.70
CA ALA A 372 2.92 5.99 -20.93
C ALA A 372 1.82 5.20 -21.71
N TRP A 373 1.48 3.97 -21.32
CA TRP A 373 0.44 3.15 -21.96
C TRP A 373 -0.98 3.49 -21.49
N ASP A 374 -1.91 3.55 -22.44
CA ASP A 374 -3.35 3.75 -22.24
C ASP A 374 -4.09 2.44 -22.52
N LEU A 375 -4.76 1.87 -21.52
CA LEU A 375 -5.26 0.50 -21.59
C LEU A 375 -6.77 0.43 -21.35
N ARG A 376 -7.42 -0.50 -22.07
CA ARG A 376 -8.73 -1.05 -21.72
C ARG A 376 -8.57 -2.48 -21.26
N ILE A 377 -9.06 -2.78 -20.06
CA ILE A 377 -8.96 -4.10 -19.44
C ILE A 377 -10.38 -4.55 -19.11
N SER A 378 -10.81 -5.65 -19.72
CA SER A 378 -12.11 -6.26 -19.50
C SER A 378 -11.95 -7.69 -18.99
N GLN A 379 -12.67 -8.04 -17.92
CA GLN A 379 -12.67 -9.37 -17.35
C GLN A 379 -14.09 -9.93 -17.30
N THR A 380 -14.22 -11.24 -17.55
CA THR A 380 -15.46 -12.00 -17.36
C THR A 380 -15.16 -13.18 -16.44
N GLY A 381 -15.68 -13.10 -15.21
CA GLY A 381 -15.25 -13.91 -14.09
C GLY A 381 -13.73 -13.92 -13.95
N ARG A 382 -13.19 -15.00 -13.36
CA ARG A 382 -11.74 -15.19 -13.17
C ARG A 382 -11.01 -15.82 -14.35
N HIS A 383 -11.73 -16.12 -15.42
CA HIS A 383 -11.21 -17.01 -16.49
C HIS A 383 -10.88 -16.28 -17.77
N THR A 384 -11.46 -15.11 -18.04
CA THR A 384 -11.22 -14.39 -19.29
C THR A 384 -10.80 -12.96 -19.02
N THR A 385 -9.67 -12.57 -19.59
CA THR A 385 -9.21 -11.18 -19.67
C THR A 385 -9.08 -10.78 -21.13
N GLU A 386 -9.66 -9.66 -21.51
CA GLU A 386 -9.45 -8.97 -22.78
C GLU A 386 -8.75 -7.65 -22.49
N LEU A 387 -7.60 -7.44 -23.15
CA LEU A 387 -6.76 -6.26 -22.98
C LEU A 387 -6.60 -5.58 -24.34
N THR A 388 -6.86 -4.28 -24.40
CA THR A 388 -6.53 -3.43 -25.54
C THR A 388 -5.51 -2.39 -25.12
N VAL A 389 -4.45 -2.22 -25.93
CA VAL A 389 -3.52 -1.10 -25.79
C VAL A 389 -3.97 0.00 -26.74
N HIS A 390 -4.63 1.04 -26.25
CA HIS A 390 -5.07 2.15 -27.10
C HIS A 390 -3.89 2.94 -27.65
N SER A 391 -2.94 3.26 -26.77
CA SER A 391 -1.75 4.02 -27.09
C SER A 391 -0.61 3.69 -26.13
N GLY A 392 0.62 4.04 -26.51
CA GLY A 392 1.81 3.84 -25.67
C GLY A 392 3.10 4.06 -26.46
N PRO A 393 4.26 4.09 -25.77
CA PRO A 393 5.56 4.37 -26.39
C PRO A 393 6.11 3.18 -27.20
N GLY A 394 5.52 1.99 -27.07
CA GLY A 394 5.99 0.77 -27.71
C GLY A 394 5.22 -0.46 -27.25
N PRO A 395 5.75 -1.67 -27.51
CA PRO A 395 5.14 -2.91 -27.08
C PRO A 395 5.03 -3.02 -25.54
N LEU A 396 3.94 -3.60 -25.05
CA LEU A 396 3.70 -3.94 -23.65
C LEU A 396 3.63 -5.46 -23.51
N THR A 397 4.46 -6.05 -22.66
CA THR A 397 4.40 -7.48 -22.35
C THR A 397 3.45 -7.71 -21.17
N VAL A 398 2.38 -8.46 -21.43
CA VAL A 398 1.34 -8.76 -20.44
C VAL A 398 1.36 -10.24 -20.07
N ARG A 399 1.27 -10.52 -18.77
CA ARG A 399 1.06 -11.85 -18.20
C ARG A 399 -0.32 -11.92 -17.56
N VAL A 400 -1.17 -12.84 -18.02
CA VAL A 400 -2.50 -13.06 -17.43
C VAL A 400 -2.47 -14.36 -16.63
N GLY A 401 -2.50 -14.28 -15.30
CA GLY A 401 -2.41 -15.41 -14.38
C GLY A 401 -1.26 -16.37 -14.74
N THR A 402 -1.62 -17.63 -14.98
CA THR A 402 -0.71 -18.70 -15.42
C THR A 402 -0.71 -18.92 -16.94
N ALA A 403 -1.53 -18.19 -17.71
CA ALA A 403 -1.78 -18.42 -19.13
C ALA A 403 -0.66 -17.95 -20.09
N GLY A 404 0.56 -17.75 -19.57
CA GLY A 404 1.73 -17.31 -20.35
C GLY A 404 1.84 -15.79 -20.52
N ARG A 405 2.74 -15.36 -21.41
CA ARG A 405 3.00 -13.94 -21.74
C ARG A 405 2.54 -13.65 -23.17
N THR A 406 1.91 -12.50 -23.36
CA THR A 406 1.55 -11.94 -24.68
C THR A 406 2.15 -10.56 -24.78
N THR A 407 2.66 -10.16 -25.94
CA THR A 407 3.13 -8.79 -26.17
C THR A 407 2.16 -8.10 -27.12
N LEU A 408 1.72 -6.90 -26.74
CA LEU A 408 0.78 -6.08 -27.49
C LEU A 408 1.43 -4.76 -27.85
N THR A 409 1.25 -4.33 -29.09
CA THR A 409 1.60 -3.00 -29.58
C THR A 409 0.38 -2.07 -29.54
N PRO A 410 0.57 -0.74 -29.57
CA PRO A 410 -0.53 0.21 -29.65
C PRO A 410 -1.48 -0.08 -30.81
N GLY A 411 -2.77 -0.16 -30.52
CA GLY A 411 -3.85 -0.54 -31.43
C GLY A 411 -4.24 -2.02 -31.39
N GLU A 412 -3.51 -2.86 -30.66
CA GLU A 412 -3.81 -4.30 -30.58
C GLU A 412 -4.66 -4.66 -29.36
N THR A 413 -5.45 -5.73 -29.54
CA THR A 413 -6.25 -6.38 -28.49
C THR A 413 -5.86 -7.85 -28.40
N ALA A 414 -5.66 -8.35 -27.18
CA ALA A 414 -5.60 -9.78 -26.91
C ALA A 414 -6.73 -10.20 -25.97
N ARG A 415 -7.24 -11.41 -26.20
CA ARG A 415 -8.13 -12.09 -25.29
C ARG A 415 -7.46 -13.37 -24.82
N VAL A 416 -7.31 -13.49 -23.50
CA VAL A 416 -6.72 -14.65 -22.84
C VAL A 416 -7.79 -15.31 -22.00
N THR A 417 -8.01 -16.60 -22.24
CA THR A 417 -8.91 -17.43 -21.42
C THR A 417 -8.11 -18.54 -20.76
N SER A 418 -8.04 -18.55 -19.43
CA SER A 418 -7.41 -19.61 -18.65
C SER A 418 -8.38 -20.76 -18.41
N GLN A 419 -7.91 -22.00 -18.58
CA GLN A 419 -8.63 -23.20 -18.16
C GLN A 419 -8.25 -23.54 -16.71
N THR A 420 -8.56 -22.70 -15.75
CA THR A 420 -8.46 -23.09 -14.34
C THR A 420 -9.85 -23.29 -13.78
N LYS A 421 -10.16 -24.56 -13.48
CA LYS A 421 -11.29 -24.95 -12.63
C LYS A 421 -11.13 -24.20 -11.31
N ASP A 422 -12.07 -23.33 -10.98
CA ASP A 422 -12.20 -22.77 -9.64
C ASP A 422 -12.23 -23.92 -8.61
N PRO A 423 -11.44 -23.86 -7.53
CA PRO A 423 -11.98 -24.13 -6.22
C PRO A 423 -12.59 -22.81 -5.74
N SER A 424 -13.92 -22.75 -5.76
CA SER A 424 -14.72 -21.86 -4.91
C SER A 424 -14.26 -21.91 -3.47
#